data_AF-K9WXI9-F1
#
_entry.id   AF-K9WXI9-F1
#
_cell.length_a   1.000
_cell.length_b   1.000
_cell.length_c   1.000
_cell.angle_alpha   90.00
_cell.angle_beta   90.00
_cell.angle_gamma   90.00
#
_symmetry.space_group_name_H-M   'P 1'
#
loop_
_entity.id
_entity.type
_entity.pdbx_description
1 polymer ?
#
loop_
_entity_poly.entity_id
_entity_poly.type
_entity_poly.pdbx_seq_one_letter_code
_entity_poly.pdbx_strand_id
1 'polypeptide(L)'
;MTNIQQKTNSDIQEKIQDEVEQARTVCDISGSNSAECAAAWDAVEELQAEASHQRQSKQKNSLEQYCDDNPDAIECRVYDD
;
A
#
# COMPACT_ATOMS: atom_id res chain seq x y z
N MET A 1 -17.32 -10.79 9.74
CA MET A 1 -16.55 -11.03 8.49
C MET A 1 -15.65 -9.83 8.31
N THR A 2 -14.42 -9.92 8.80
CA THR A 2 -13.48 -8.79 8.77
C THR A 2 -12.94 -8.68 7.35
N ASN A 3 -13.16 -7.55 6.70
CA ASN A 3 -12.74 -7.31 5.33
C ASN A 3 -11.20 -7.31 5.30
N ILE A 4 -10.59 -8.24 4.55
CA ILE A 4 -9.13 -8.42 4.49
C ILE A 4 -8.43 -7.11 4.13
N GLN A 5 -9.07 -6.29 3.29
CA GLN A 5 -8.59 -4.97 2.90
C GLN A 5 -8.61 -3.90 4.01
N GLN A 6 -9.50 -4.01 4.99
CA GLN A 6 -9.49 -3.13 6.16
C GLN A 6 -8.35 -3.49 7.10
N LYS A 7 -8.03 -4.79 7.22
CA LYS A 7 -6.92 -5.26 8.04
C LYS A 7 -5.57 -4.80 7.47
N THR A 8 -5.33 -5.00 6.17
CA THR A 8 -4.08 -4.56 5.51
C THR A 8 -3.89 -3.05 5.57
N ASN A 9 -4.97 -2.26 5.41
CA ASN A 9 -4.92 -0.81 5.61
C ASN A 9 -4.57 -0.42 7.05
N SER A 10 -5.08 -1.13 8.05
CA SER A 10 -4.71 -0.86 9.45
C SER A 10 -3.23 -1.17 9.70
N ASP A 11 -2.76 -2.31 9.19
CA ASP A 11 -1.39 -2.79 9.40
C ASP A 11 -0.36 -1.86 8.74
N ILE A 12 -0.65 -1.28 7.56
CA ILE A 12 0.27 -0.34 6.90
C ILE A 12 0.29 1.04 7.58
N GLN A 13 -0.84 1.49 8.15
CA GLN A 13 -0.87 2.76 8.89
C GLN A 13 -0.10 2.67 10.21
N GLU A 14 -0.15 1.53 10.90
CA GLU A 14 0.66 1.28 12.10
C GLU A 14 2.16 1.34 11.77
N LYS A 15 2.59 0.64 10.72
CA LYS A 15 3.98 0.68 10.24
C LYS A 15 4.46 2.08 9.87
N ILE A 16 3.62 2.89 9.21
CA ILE A 16 3.97 4.27 8.89
C ILE A 16 4.22 5.08 10.16
N GLN A 17 3.40 4.90 11.22
CA GLN A 17 3.63 5.61 12.47
C GLN A 17 4.92 5.17 13.16
N ASP A 18 5.21 3.87 13.18
CA ASP A 18 6.46 3.34 13.72
C ASP A 18 7.68 3.89 12.98
N GLU A 19 7.64 3.94 11.65
CA GLU A 19 8.74 4.50 10.84
C GLU A 19 8.86 6.02 10.99
N VAL A 20 7.77 6.75 11.22
CA VAL A 20 7.85 8.18 11.54
C VAL A 20 8.55 8.42 12.88
N GLU A 21 8.26 7.60 13.89
CA GLU A 21 8.95 7.69 15.18
C GLU A 21 10.43 7.33 15.07
N GLN A 22 10.75 6.28 14.28
CA GLN A 22 12.13 5.92 13.97
C GLN A 22 12.86 7.01 13.22
N ALA A 23 12.27 7.60 12.17
CA ALA A 23 12.87 8.68 11.40
C ALA A 23 13.18 9.89 12.27
N ARG A 24 12.25 10.30 13.15
CA ARG A 24 12.50 11.35 14.15
C ARG A 24 13.69 11.01 15.04
N THR A 25 13.70 9.80 15.61
CA THR A 25 14.79 9.33 16.47
C THR A 25 16.15 9.35 15.75
N VAL A 26 16.20 8.88 14.50
CA VAL A 26 17.42 8.87 13.69
C VAL A 26 17.89 10.29 13.40
N CYS A 27 16.97 11.20 13.05
CA CYS A 27 17.28 12.60 12.81
C CYS A 27 17.76 13.33 14.08
N ASP A 28 17.21 13.00 15.25
CA ASP A 28 17.62 13.57 16.53
C ASP A 28 19.03 13.11 16.94
N ILE A 29 19.38 11.84 16.64
CA ILE A 29 20.69 11.26 16.97
C ILE A 29 21.77 11.68 15.94
N SER A 30 21.45 11.59 14.65
CA SER A 30 22.41 11.74 13.55
C SER A 30 22.49 13.19 13.04
N GLY A 31 21.49 14.01 13.40
CA GLY A 31 21.32 15.38 12.94
C GLY A 31 20.38 15.49 11.74
N SER A 32 19.62 16.58 11.67
CA SER A 32 18.54 16.76 10.68
C SER A 32 19.01 16.86 9.23
N ASN A 33 20.30 17.12 8.98
CA ASN A 33 20.90 17.18 7.64
C ASN A 33 21.80 15.97 7.34
N SER A 34 21.74 14.92 8.17
CA SER A 34 22.51 13.70 7.96
C SER A 34 21.90 12.84 6.85
N ALA A 35 22.74 11.99 6.23
CA ALA A 35 22.29 11.05 5.22
C ALA A 35 21.37 9.98 5.82
N GLU A 36 21.60 9.63 7.08
CA GLU A 36 20.81 8.68 7.86
C GLU A 36 19.40 9.22 8.12
N CYS A 37 19.27 10.50 8.46
CA CYS A 37 17.98 11.16 8.60
C CYS A 37 17.21 11.18 7.27
N ALA A 38 17.88 11.51 6.17
CA ALA A 38 17.26 11.50 4.84
C ALA A 38 16.77 10.09 4.46
N ALA A 39 17.61 9.07 4.63
CA ALA A 39 17.25 7.69 4.32
C ALA A 39 16.08 7.17 5.17
N ALA A 40 15.98 7.59 6.45
CA ALA A 40 14.85 7.22 7.29
C ALA A 40 13.54 7.87 6.82
N TRP A 41 13.58 9.12 6.36
CA TRP A 41 12.42 9.77 5.76
C TRP A 41 12.05 9.19 4.38
N ASP A 42 13.02 8.78 3.57
CA ASP A 42 12.76 8.07 2.30
C ASP A 42 11.94 6.80 2.55
N ALA A 43 12.28 6.02 3.59
CA ALA A 43 11.51 4.83 3.96
C ALA A 43 10.04 5.14 4.34
N VAL A 44 9.82 6.25 5.04
CA VAL A 44 8.48 6.74 5.39
C VAL A 44 7.71 7.20 4.14
N GLU A 45 8.38 7.81 3.17
CA GLU A 45 7.79 8.23 1.90
C GLU A 45 7.33 7.03 1.07
N GLU A 46 8.15 6.00 0.94
CA GLU A 46 7.83 4.76 0.23
C GLU A 46 6.61 4.05 0.82
N LEU A 47 6.53 3.94 2.15
CA LEU A 47 5.37 3.34 2.82
C LEU A 47 4.08 4.14 2.61
N GLN A 48 4.17 5.47 2.59
CA GLN A 48 3.02 6.33 2.29
C GLN A 48 2.59 6.20 0.82
N ALA A 49 3.54 6.06 -0.11
CA ALA A 49 3.25 5.81 -1.52
C ALA A 49 2.51 4.49 -1.70
N GLU A 50 2.98 3.41 -1.07
CA GLU A 50 2.31 2.11 -1.08
C GLU A 50 0.91 2.19 -0.44
N ALA A 51 0.75 2.89 0.68
CA ALA A 51 -0.56 3.09 1.30
C ALA A 51 -1.54 3.84 0.38
N SER A 52 -1.04 4.85 -0.35
CA SER A 52 -1.83 5.55 -1.37
C SER A 52 -2.20 4.63 -2.53
N HIS A 53 -1.26 3.82 -3.01
CA HIS A 53 -1.48 2.85 -4.08
C HIS A 53 -2.54 1.81 -3.68
N GLN A 54 -2.48 1.28 -2.46
CA GLN A 54 -3.49 0.36 -1.94
C GLN A 54 -4.88 1.00 -1.88
N ARG A 55 -4.99 2.28 -1.49
CA ARG A 55 -6.27 3.02 -1.48
C ARG A 55 -6.80 3.28 -2.89
N GLN A 56 -5.92 3.49 -3.86
CA GLN A 56 -6.29 3.70 -5.26
C GLN A 56 -6.57 2.40 -6.00
N SER A 57 -6.08 1.26 -5.49
CA SER A 57 -6.39 -0.05 -6.06
C SER A 57 -7.90 -0.27 -6.02
N LYS A 58 -8.52 -0.29 -7.20
CA LYS A 58 -9.95 -0.51 -7.33
C LYS A 58 -10.25 -1.90 -6.79
N GLN A 59 -11.12 -2.00 -5.78
CA GLN A 59 -11.70 -3.29 -5.45
C GLN A 59 -12.43 -3.80 -6.69
N LYS A 60 -12.08 -5.01 -7.14
CA LYS A 60 -12.79 -5.67 -8.22
C LYS A 60 -14.26 -5.77 -7.83
N ASN A 61 -15.13 -5.32 -8.72
CA ASN A 61 -16.55 -5.53 -8.57
C ASN A 61 -16.89 -7.01 -8.77
N SER A 62 -18.13 -7.41 -8.47
CA SER A 62 -18.54 -8.82 -8.50
C SER A 62 -18.35 -9.47 -9.89
N LEU A 63 -18.50 -8.71 -10.98
CA LEU A 63 -18.26 -9.21 -12.32
C LEU A 63 -16.76 -9.38 -12.60
N GLU A 64 -15.94 -8.39 -12.23
CA GLU A 64 -14.47 -8.47 -12.41
C GLU A 64 -13.89 -9.68 -11.67
N GLN A 65 -14.33 -9.91 -10.43
CA GLN A 65 -13.88 -11.08 -9.65
C GLN A 65 -14.38 -12.40 -10.25
N TYR A 66 -15.64 -12.44 -10.70
CA TYR A 66 -16.19 -13.63 -11.38
C TYR A 66 -15.44 -13.96 -12.66
N CYS A 67 -15.04 -12.94 -13.43
CA CYS A 67 -14.30 -13.12 -14.68
C CYS A 67 -12.84 -13.56 -14.48
N ASP A 68 -12.20 -13.23 -13.35
CA ASP A 68 -10.89 -13.80 -13.01
C ASP A 68 -10.99 -15.33 -12.80
N ASP A 69 -12.05 -15.77 -12.11
CA ASP A 69 -12.26 -17.17 -11.77
C ASP A 69 -12.86 -17.99 -12.94
N ASN A 70 -13.57 -17.33 -13.85
CA ASN A 70 -14.29 -17.93 -14.98
C ASN A 70 -14.01 -17.17 -16.29
N PRO A 71 -12.77 -17.21 -16.82
CA PRO A 71 -12.39 -16.43 -18.00
C PRO A 71 -13.11 -16.88 -19.28
N ASP A 72 -13.64 -18.10 -19.32
CA ASP A 72 -14.39 -18.66 -20.44
C ASP A 72 -15.91 -18.39 -20.38
N ALA A 73 -16.40 -17.82 -19.28
CA ALA A 73 -17.78 -17.39 -19.14
C ALA A 73 -18.14 -16.39 -20.24
N ILE A 74 -19.37 -16.45 -20.74
CA ILE A 74 -19.81 -15.67 -21.89
C ILE A 74 -19.69 -14.16 -21.61
N GLU A 75 -19.94 -13.77 -20.37
CA GLU A 75 -19.87 -12.40 -19.86
C GLU A 75 -18.43 -11.88 -19.73
N CYS A 76 -17.42 -12.74 -19.83
CA CYS A 76 -16.02 -12.47 -19.54
C CYS A 76 -15.08 -12.64 -20.75
N ARG A 77 -15.58 -13.19 -21.86
CA ARG A 77 -14.79 -13.36 -23.08
C ARG A 77 -14.44 -12.01 -23.69
N VAL A 78 -13.16 -11.69 -23.68
CA VAL A 78 -12.59 -10.57 -24.43
C VAL A 78 -12.00 -11.12 -25.73
N TYR A 79 -12.34 -10.50 -26.85
CA TYR A 79 -11.78 -10.82 -28.16
C TYR A 79 -10.78 -9.72 -28.52
N ASP A 80 -9.57 -10.10 -28.91
CA ASP A 80 -8.61 -9.16 -29.51
C ASP A 80 -9.07 -8.82 -30.94
N ASP A 81 -9.07 -7.53 -31.28
CA ASP A 81 -9.37 -7.00 -32.64
C ASP A 81 -8.18 -7.11 -33.59
#